data_AF-A0A5C6CMS0-F1
#
_entry.id   AF-A0A5C6CMS0-F1
#
_cell.length_a   1.000
_cell.length_b   1.000
_cell.length_c   1.000
_cell.angle_alpha   90.00
_cell.angle_beta   90.00
_cell.angle_gamma   90.00
#
_symmetry.space_group_name_H-M   'P 1'
#
loop_
_entity.id
_entity.type
_entity.pdbx_description
1 polymer ?
#
loop_
_entity_poly.entity_id
_entity_poly.type
_entity_poly.pdbx_seq_one_letter_code
_entity_poly.pdbx_strand_id
1 'polypeptide(L)'
;MMKVRLCSKFCLRTVALCVVIAASCSISAGSVTAGPLQLHPNGKPLPTDQQGPFVTTGDGGILCIDSKQAHHSVDEGKTWSAVPLFQDPTKFDVSNERALLRTKEGTIISAWMNLKERRSPAGWDWGGADKKITDFNLPTYVCRSLDDGKTWEEPIRLQDIWCGCIHSLIQTRSGRIVLVGQTVIPQWRHATVIYVSDDQGKTWQTSNILDYGAGRHDHAGSCEATVLERADDSLHLLLRTESGYFYEAQSEDGLNWVDLRKSNVPSVTCCGNMYRLADGRAVLLWNHPLRSQPTNRRSREELSIAFSNDDGKTWEDRTVIATRYERGGEGPNETRVSYPYLYERQPGELWITTMQGNLRMKIQAADITKAEFPLPESIVMLGDSTTAFRRGVKLVTSNLVSQALGKTGSPLTVINRGVPSSTTAGGLARLQAEASSLNAKLVVVQFGINDSIVDVWKNPPATAPRVALKAYEANLRKIVEVAQQNDLKVILMTTNPIRWGEKMKELYGKPPYDVNAEDGLESLFLPQYNAVVRDLAKEMQVPLIDVHQAFLDAAKAQGTSVSDLLLDGVNPNDAGHAVTAKALIPVIQQVLEQ
;
A
#
# COMPACT_ATOMS: atom_id res chain seq x y z
N MET A 1 -66.28 37.90 -38.17
CA MET A 1 -66.57 36.65 -38.88
C MET A 1 -65.26 36.05 -39.40
N MET A 2 -65.07 34.76 -39.15
CA MET A 2 -64.17 33.77 -39.81
C MET A 2 -62.72 34.13 -40.20
N LYS A 3 -61.79 33.45 -39.50
CA LYS A 3 -60.56 32.71 -39.93
C LYS A 3 -59.81 33.24 -41.17
N VAL A 4 -58.47 33.39 -41.14
CA VAL A 4 -57.52 32.27 -41.32
C VAL A 4 -56.10 32.59 -40.77
N ARG A 5 -55.48 31.52 -40.25
CA ARG A 5 -54.10 31.24 -39.77
C ARG A 5 -52.99 31.69 -40.76
N LEU A 6 -51.67 31.76 -40.49
CA LEU A 6 -50.74 31.50 -39.39
C LEU A 6 -49.42 32.20 -39.84
N CYS A 7 -48.69 32.91 -38.99
CA CYS A 7 -47.23 33.02 -39.16
C CYS A 7 -46.51 33.45 -37.87
N SER A 8 -45.36 32.85 -37.64
CA SER A 8 -44.34 33.12 -36.61
C SER A 8 -44.66 32.76 -35.16
N LYS A 9 -44.10 31.62 -34.70
CA LYS A 9 -43.80 31.38 -33.28
C LYS A 9 -42.31 31.69 -33.06
N PHE A 10 -42.05 32.76 -32.34
CA PHE A 10 -40.84 32.94 -31.53
C PHE A 10 -40.82 31.84 -30.45
N CYS A 11 -39.69 31.16 -30.29
CA CYS A 11 -39.46 30.24 -29.18
C CYS A 11 -38.60 30.96 -28.14
N LEU A 12 -39.24 31.41 -27.04
CA LEU A 12 -38.54 31.93 -25.87
C LEU A 12 -37.85 30.77 -25.14
N ARG A 13 -36.54 30.92 -24.90
CA ARG A 13 -35.77 30.13 -23.94
C ARG A 13 -36.12 30.62 -22.53
N THR A 14 -36.67 29.74 -21.70
CA THR A 14 -36.77 29.96 -20.25
C THR A 14 -35.62 29.23 -19.56
N VAL A 15 -34.66 29.99 -19.04
CA VAL A 15 -33.64 29.50 -18.10
C VAL A 15 -34.26 29.59 -16.71
N ALA A 16 -34.63 28.45 -16.13
CA ALA A 16 -35.04 28.37 -14.74
C ALA A 16 -33.80 28.19 -13.85
N LEU A 17 -33.57 29.19 -13.00
CA LEU A 17 -32.55 29.24 -11.96
C LEU A 17 -32.91 28.23 -10.85
N CYS A 18 -32.24 27.08 -10.79
CA CYS A 18 -32.34 26.18 -9.64
C CYS A 18 -31.34 26.60 -8.56
N VAL A 19 -31.86 27.25 -7.53
CA VAL A 19 -31.20 27.44 -6.23
C VAL A 19 -31.12 26.07 -5.55
N VAL A 20 -29.91 25.52 -5.40
CA VAL A 20 -29.69 24.33 -4.56
C VAL A 20 -29.38 24.81 -3.15
N ILE A 21 -30.37 24.67 -2.28
CA ILE A 21 -30.22 24.73 -0.82
C ILE A 21 -29.45 23.47 -0.41
N ALA A 22 -28.25 23.64 0.12
CA ALA A 22 -27.47 22.55 0.71
C ALA A 22 -28.14 22.10 2.01
N ALA A 23 -29.04 21.12 1.91
CA ALA A 23 -29.52 20.36 3.06
C ALA A 23 -28.42 19.38 3.50
N SER A 24 -27.93 19.59 4.72
CA SER A 24 -27.06 18.68 5.46
C SER A 24 -27.79 17.36 5.72
N CYS A 25 -27.60 16.40 4.82
CA CYS A 25 -27.94 15.00 5.05
C CYS A 25 -26.73 14.30 5.69
N SER A 26 -26.76 14.19 7.02
CA SER A 26 -25.94 13.27 7.80
C SER A 26 -26.37 11.84 7.48
N ILE A 27 -25.83 11.26 6.42
CA ILE A 27 -25.91 9.81 6.19
C ILE A 27 -24.79 9.21 7.05
N SER A 28 -25.15 8.59 8.17
CA SER A 28 -24.26 7.69 8.88
C SER A 28 -24.07 6.43 8.03
N ALA A 29 -23.14 6.50 7.07
CA ALA A 29 -22.50 5.32 6.54
C ALA A 29 -21.78 4.66 7.72
N GLY A 30 -22.26 3.49 8.15
CA GLY A 30 -21.48 2.66 9.07
C GLY A 30 -20.17 2.30 8.37
N SER A 31 -19.10 3.02 8.71
CA SER A 31 -17.76 2.69 8.26
C SER A 31 -17.39 1.35 8.87
N VAL A 32 -17.15 0.35 8.01
CA VAL A 32 -16.48 -0.87 8.46
C VAL A 32 -15.03 -0.46 8.67
N THR A 33 -14.65 -0.26 9.92
CA THR A 33 -13.33 0.25 10.30
C THR A 33 -12.29 -0.84 10.11
N ALA A 34 -11.14 -0.50 9.50
CA ALA A 34 -9.97 -1.36 9.57
C ALA A 34 -9.72 -1.83 11.01
N GLY A 35 -9.11 -3.02 11.17
CA GLY A 35 -8.86 -3.59 12.49
C GLY A 35 -8.17 -2.61 13.45
N PRO A 36 -8.28 -2.83 14.77
CA PRO A 36 -7.61 -1.96 15.73
C PRO A 36 -6.10 -1.95 15.45
N LEU A 37 -5.48 -0.78 15.56
CA LEU A 37 -4.02 -0.67 15.57
C LEU A 37 -3.49 -1.53 16.72
N GLN A 38 -2.54 -2.40 16.42
CA GLN A 38 -1.91 -3.26 17.41
C GLN A 38 -0.45 -2.86 17.56
N LEU A 39 -0.01 -2.76 18.82
CA LEU A 39 1.35 -2.41 19.17
C LEU A 39 2.14 -3.67 19.51
N HIS A 40 3.45 -3.64 19.29
CA HIS A 40 4.38 -4.63 19.81
C HIS A 40 4.04 -5.00 21.28
N PRO A 41 4.20 -6.27 21.73
CA PRO A 41 3.84 -6.68 23.10
C PRO A 41 4.48 -5.83 24.21
N ASN A 42 5.69 -5.31 23.98
CA ASN A 42 6.40 -4.42 24.92
C ASN A 42 6.19 -2.93 24.63
N GLY A 43 5.42 -2.58 23.60
CA GLY A 43 5.09 -1.21 23.24
C GLY A 43 3.95 -0.66 24.08
N LYS A 44 3.95 0.65 24.31
CA LYS A 44 2.89 1.37 25.05
C LYS A 44 2.40 2.56 24.22
N PRO A 45 1.12 2.93 24.30
CA PRO A 45 0.65 4.17 23.67
C PRO A 45 1.34 5.38 24.31
N LEU A 46 1.57 6.42 23.51
CA LEU A 46 1.94 7.72 24.04
C LEU A 46 0.72 8.40 24.69
N PRO A 47 0.92 9.27 25.69
CA PRO A 47 -0.17 10.04 26.31
C PRO A 47 -0.59 11.26 25.45
N THR A 48 -0.42 11.20 24.13
CA THR A 48 -0.68 12.30 23.20
C THR A 48 -1.16 11.80 21.84
N ASP A 49 -2.01 12.59 21.19
CA ASP A 49 -2.41 12.42 19.80
C ASP A 49 -1.49 13.17 18.82
N GLN A 50 -0.58 14.02 19.34
CA GLN A 50 0.34 14.81 18.54
C GLN A 50 1.19 13.93 17.63
N GLN A 51 1.26 14.29 16.35
CA GLN A 51 2.14 13.62 15.40
C GLN A 51 3.55 14.21 15.53
N GLY A 52 4.56 13.34 15.58
CA GLY A 52 5.93 13.75 15.36
C GLY A 52 6.13 14.29 13.92
N PRO A 53 7.36 14.73 13.59
CA PRO A 53 8.58 14.61 14.39
C PRO A 53 8.57 15.44 15.69
N PHE A 54 9.32 14.97 16.68
CA PHE A 54 9.51 15.62 17.97
C PHE A 54 10.97 16.03 18.16
N VAL A 55 11.21 17.06 18.97
CA VAL A 55 12.55 17.44 19.44
C VAL A 55 12.53 17.75 20.94
N THR A 56 13.65 17.49 21.62
CA THR A 56 13.84 17.89 23.03
C THR A 56 14.21 19.36 23.09
N THR A 57 13.47 20.19 23.84
CA THR A 57 13.81 21.62 24.04
C THR A 57 14.84 21.81 25.15
N GLY A 58 15.45 23.00 25.22
CA GLY A 58 16.52 23.30 26.20
C GLY A 58 16.09 23.25 27.66
N ASP A 59 14.80 23.35 27.93
CA ASP A 59 14.20 23.15 29.26
C ASP A 59 13.91 21.66 29.58
N GLY A 60 14.28 20.74 28.69
CA GLY A 60 14.04 19.31 28.82
C GLY A 60 12.65 18.86 28.37
N GLY A 61 11.79 19.78 27.92
CA GLY A 61 10.48 19.50 27.36
C GLY A 61 10.52 18.89 25.95
N ILE A 62 9.34 18.79 25.34
CA ILE A 62 9.14 18.19 24.02
C ILE A 62 8.41 19.21 23.13
N LEU A 63 8.90 19.38 21.91
CA LEU A 63 8.27 20.22 20.90
C LEU A 63 7.90 19.41 19.66
N CYS A 64 6.71 19.65 19.11
CA CYS A 64 6.33 19.31 17.75
C CYS A 64 5.60 20.48 17.10
N ILE A 65 5.24 20.35 15.82
CA ILE A 65 4.43 21.33 15.11
C ILE A 65 3.24 20.66 14.43
N ASP A 66 2.16 21.39 14.23
CA ASP A 66 1.05 21.02 13.36
C ASP A 66 0.99 21.92 12.11
N SER A 67 -0.18 22.06 11.48
CA SER A 67 -0.36 22.88 10.28
C SER A 67 -0.10 24.38 10.50
N LYS A 68 -0.22 24.88 11.73
CA LYS A 68 -0.20 26.32 12.09
C LYS A 68 0.53 26.67 13.39
N GLN A 69 0.72 25.71 14.29
CA GLN A 69 1.17 25.94 15.66
C GLN A 69 2.38 25.07 16.01
N ALA A 70 3.25 25.60 16.85
CA ALA A 70 4.21 24.84 17.61
C ALA A 70 3.60 24.45 18.96
N HIS A 71 3.72 23.17 19.32
CA HIS A 71 3.19 22.59 20.54
C HIS A 71 4.33 22.20 21.46
N HIS A 72 4.32 22.71 22.69
CA HIS A 72 5.34 22.44 23.69
C HIS A 72 4.75 21.78 24.93
N SER A 73 5.38 20.70 25.39
CA SER A 73 5.00 19.94 26.58
C SER A 73 6.18 19.83 27.55
N VAL A 74 5.88 19.99 28.84
CA VAL A 74 6.83 19.85 29.97
C VAL A 74 6.50 18.64 30.87
N ASP A 75 5.52 17.81 30.47
CA ASP A 75 4.97 16.72 31.28
C ASP A 75 4.90 15.39 30.51
N GLU A 76 5.87 15.17 29.62
CA GLU A 76 6.00 13.97 28.77
C GLU A 76 4.79 13.78 27.84
N GLY A 77 4.30 14.87 27.27
CA GLY A 77 3.26 14.89 26.24
C GLY A 77 1.83 14.79 26.76
N LYS A 78 1.59 14.85 28.09
CA LYS A 78 0.23 14.78 28.64
C LYS A 78 -0.55 16.06 28.39
N THR A 79 0.10 17.21 28.50
CA THR A 79 -0.48 18.53 28.20
C THR A 79 0.46 19.32 27.28
N TRP A 80 -0.15 20.22 26.49
CA TRP A 80 0.54 21.00 25.47
C TRP A 80 0.12 22.46 25.56
N SER A 81 1.10 23.35 25.53
CA SER A 81 0.90 24.76 25.19
C SER A 81 1.13 24.95 23.69
N ALA A 82 0.46 25.92 23.08
CA ALA A 82 0.55 26.15 21.64
C ALA A 82 0.87 27.62 21.33
N VAL A 83 1.79 27.83 20.38
CA VAL A 83 2.11 29.17 19.85
C VAL A 83 2.02 29.17 18.32
N PRO A 84 1.59 30.27 17.69
CA PRO A 84 1.55 30.36 16.23
C PRO A 84 2.94 30.24 15.59
N LEU A 85 3.04 29.52 14.47
CA LEU A 85 4.27 29.42 13.66
C LEU A 85 4.52 30.64 12.79
N PHE A 86 3.47 31.40 12.46
CA PHE A 86 3.50 32.42 11.42
C PHE A 86 2.91 33.73 11.92
N GLN A 87 3.54 34.83 11.54
CA GLN A 87 2.95 36.16 11.72
C GLN A 87 1.69 36.33 10.87
N ASP A 88 1.70 35.81 9.65
CA ASP A 88 0.54 35.77 8.75
C ASP A 88 0.09 34.31 8.48
N PRO A 89 -0.88 33.78 9.24
CA PRO A 89 -1.35 32.40 9.09
C PRO A 89 -2.15 32.15 7.80
N THR A 90 -2.42 33.19 7.00
CA THR A 90 -3.14 33.06 5.73
C THR A 90 -2.25 32.57 4.59
N LYS A 91 -0.94 32.86 4.66
CA LYS A 91 0.05 32.53 3.61
C LYS A 91 0.57 31.10 3.64
N PHE A 92 0.62 30.49 4.83
CA PHE A 92 1.35 29.25 5.04
C PHE A 92 0.49 28.20 5.72
N ASP A 93 0.52 26.97 5.25
CA ASP A 93 -0.16 25.82 5.85
C ASP A 93 0.77 24.60 5.77
N VAL A 94 1.31 24.19 6.92
CA VAL A 94 2.34 23.15 7.02
C VAL A 94 1.73 21.80 6.66
N SER A 95 2.40 21.06 5.77
CA SER A 95 2.02 19.70 5.42
C SER A 95 2.13 18.72 6.61
N ASN A 96 1.33 17.65 6.56
CA ASN A 96 1.41 16.57 7.57
C ASN A 96 2.76 15.84 7.53
N GLU A 97 3.32 15.67 6.34
CA GLU A 97 4.70 15.22 6.15
C GLU A 97 5.63 16.44 6.26
N ARG A 98 6.58 16.36 7.19
CA ARG A 98 7.49 17.45 7.58
C ARG A 98 8.71 16.90 8.31
N ALA A 99 9.74 17.72 8.40
CA ALA A 99 10.92 17.43 9.21
C ALA A 99 11.10 18.52 10.29
N LEU A 100 11.66 18.13 11.44
CA LEU A 100 11.94 19.02 12.57
C LEU A 100 13.25 18.61 13.21
N LEU A 101 14.10 19.58 13.50
CA LEU A 101 15.41 19.40 14.11
C LEU A 101 15.64 20.51 15.11
N ARG A 102 16.19 20.19 16.28
CA ARG A 102 16.85 21.16 17.14
C ARG A 102 18.35 20.95 17.01
N THR A 103 19.08 21.98 16.58
CA THR A 103 20.53 21.93 16.44
C THR A 103 21.20 21.89 17.82
N LYS A 104 22.48 21.50 17.85
CA LYS A 104 23.32 21.53 19.05
C LYS A 104 23.41 22.94 19.65
N GLU A 105 23.32 23.97 18.80
CA GLU A 105 23.32 25.38 19.17
C GLU A 105 21.95 25.87 19.68
N GLY A 106 20.92 25.02 19.65
CA GLY A 106 19.57 25.33 20.17
C GLY A 106 18.63 25.98 19.16
N THR A 107 19.03 26.12 17.89
CA THR A 107 18.11 26.58 16.83
C THR A 107 17.19 25.44 16.44
N ILE A 108 15.88 25.68 16.41
CA ILE A 108 14.93 24.75 15.83
C ILE A 108 14.73 25.10 14.37
N ILE A 109 14.74 24.08 13.51
CA ILE A 109 14.48 24.18 12.08
C ILE A 109 13.34 23.22 11.75
N SER A 110 12.29 23.76 11.14
CA SER A 110 11.21 22.98 10.54
C SER A 110 11.29 23.07 9.02
N ALA A 111 11.03 21.96 8.32
CA ALA A 111 10.95 21.89 6.87
C ALA A 111 9.66 21.20 6.43
N TRP A 112 8.97 21.76 5.45
CA TRP A 112 7.63 21.32 5.06
C TRP A 112 7.22 21.86 3.69
N MET A 113 6.12 21.32 3.16
CA MET A 113 5.50 21.78 1.91
C MET A 113 4.37 22.76 2.22
N ASN A 114 4.30 23.90 1.54
CA ASN A 114 3.22 24.87 1.78
C ASN A 114 1.93 24.48 1.06
N LEU A 115 0.96 23.95 1.80
CA LEU A 115 -0.33 23.53 1.25
C LEU A 115 -1.18 24.70 0.72
N LYS A 116 -0.93 25.94 1.16
CA LYS A 116 -1.62 27.13 0.61
C LYS A 116 -1.24 27.44 -0.84
N GLU A 117 -0.05 27.04 -1.25
CA GLU A 117 0.45 27.27 -2.61
C GLU A 117 0.24 26.05 -3.51
N ARG A 118 -0.32 24.94 -2.99
CA ARG A 118 -0.56 23.73 -3.77
C ARG A 118 -1.44 24.03 -4.98
N ARG A 119 -0.93 23.78 -6.19
CA ARG A 119 -1.70 23.90 -7.43
C ARG A 119 -1.37 22.79 -8.42
N SER A 120 -2.37 22.41 -9.20
CA SER A 120 -2.24 21.47 -10.33
C SER A 120 -3.33 21.77 -11.36
N PRO A 121 -3.15 21.39 -12.64
CA PRO A 121 -4.22 21.42 -13.63
C PRO A 121 -5.45 20.60 -13.20
N ALA A 122 -6.62 20.96 -13.73
CA ALA A 122 -7.83 20.16 -13.56
C ALA A 122 -7.65 18.75 -14.16
N GLY A 123 -8.22 17.73 -13.51
CA GLY A 123 -8.21 16.35 -14.00
C GLY A 123 -6.96 15.52 -13.66
N TRP A 124 -5.97 16.08 -12.96
CA TRP A 124 -4.74 15.38 -12.54
C TRP A 124 -4.08 14.57 -13.66
N ASP A 125 -3.72 15.24 -14.74
CA ASP A 125 -3.07 14.62 -15.91
C ASP A 125 -1.54 14.72 -15.81
N TRP A 126 -0.95 13.96 -14.88
CA TRP A 126 0.49 13.98 -14.63
C TRP A 126 1.28 13.49 -15.86
N GLY A 127 2.13 14.34 -16.43
CA GLY A 127 2.89 14.01 -17.63
C GLY A 127 2.09 13.96 -18.92
N GLY A 128 0.90 14.57 -18.94
CA GLY A 128 0.15 14.81 -20.16
C GLY A 128 0.95 15.60 -21.20
N ALA A 129 0.68 15.38 -22.48
CA ALA A 129 1.47 15.91 -23.58
C ALA A 129 1.46 17.46 -23.66
N ASP A 130 0.42 18.10 -23.13
CA ASP A 130 0.24 19.55 -23.07
C ASP A 130 0.66 20.17 -21.74
N LYS A 131 1.14 19.36 -20.78
CA LYS A 131 1.49 19.83 -19.43
C LYS A 131 2.94 20.26 -19.32
N LYS A 132 3.20 21.17 -18.40
CA LYS A 132 4.54 21.56 -17.94
C LYS A 132 4.69 21.18 -16.46
N ILE A 133 5.90 20.81 -16.05
CA ILE A 133 6.20 20.49 -14.65
C ILE A 133 5.84 21.66 -13.72
N THR A 134 6.03 22.90 -14.19
CA THR A 134 5.68 24.13 -13.46
C THR A 134 4.19 24.33 -13.22
N ASP A 135 3.33 23.58 -13.91
CA ASP A 135 1.89 23.59 -13.69
C ASP A 135 1.52 22.88 -12.38
N PHE A 136 2.41 22.00 -11.91
CA PHE A 136 2.32 21.29 -10.64
C PHE A 136 3.25 21.97 -9.62
N ASN A 137 2.66 22.62 -8.62
CA ASN A 137 3.38 23.39 -7.61
C ASN A 137 2.99 22.89 -6.23
N LEU A 138 4.00 22.58 -5.44
CA LEU A 138 3.87 22.28 -4.02
C LEU A 138 5.22 22.66 -3.38
N PRO A 139 5.43 23.95 -3.09
CA PRO A 139 6.75 24.50 -2.77
C PRO A 139 7.23 24.04 -1.40
N THR A 140 8.55 23.89 -1.26
CA THR A 140 9.21 23.56 0.01
C THR A 140 9.68 24.81 0.73
N TYR A 141 9.42 24.87 2.03
CA TYR A 141 9.84 25.94 2.92
C TYR A 141 10.59 25.38 4.12
N VAL A 142 11.43 26.23 4.70
CA VAL A 142 11.99 26.05 6.03
C VAL A 142 11.65 27.24 6.92
N CYS A 143 11.48 26.99 8.21
CA CYS A 143 11.24 28.02 9.21
C CYS A 143 12.08 27.74 10.46
N ARG A 144 12.54 28.80 11.13
CA ARG A 144 13.50 28.73 12.24
C ARG A 144 12.90 29.32 13.51
N SER A 145 13.28 28.76 14.65
CA SER A 145 13.06 29.36 15.97
C SER A 145 14.38 29.39 16.75
N LEU A 146 14.66 30.51 17.40
CA LEU A 146 15.89 30.74 18.15
C LEU A 146 15.69 30.63 19.67
N ASP A 147 14.47 30.34 20.12
CA ASP A 147 14.04 30.42 21.51
C ASP A 147 13.19 29.21 21.94
N ASP A 148 13.56 28.03 21.43
CA ASP A 148 12.92 26.75 21.73
C ASP A 148 11.43 26.68 21.33
N GLY A 149 11.08 27.33 20.22
CA GLY A 149 9.76 27.23 19.58
C GLY A 149 8.77 28.28 20.03
N LYS A 150 9.17 29.27 20.86
CA LYS A 150 8.30 30.34 21.39
C LYS A 150 7.99 31.40 20.34
N THR A 151 8.98 31.74 19.52
CA THR A 151 8.84 32.63 18.36
C THR A 151 9.49 32.01 17.13
N TRP A 152 8.97 32.39 15.95
CA TRP A 152 9.38 31.82 14.66
C TRP A 152 9.69 32.94 13.67
N GLU A 153 10.78 32.76 12.92
CA GLU A 153 11.20 33.66 11.86
C GLU A 153 10.31 33.51 10.61
N GLU A 154 10.42 34.44 9.65
CA GLU A 154 9.69 34.33 8.39
C GLU A 154 10.18 33.09 7.59
N PRO A 155 9.28 32.27 7.02
CA PRO A 155 9.68 31.09 6.25
C PRO A 155 10.54 31.41 5.03
N ILE A 156 11.62 30.64 4.84
CA ILE A 156 12.51 30.70 3.69
C ILE A 156 12.05 29.66 2.66
N ARG A 157 11.80 30.10 1.43
CA ARG A 157 11.43 29.22 0.31
C ARG A 157 12.68 28.54 -0.27
N LEU A 158 12.68 27.21 -0.37
CA LEU A 158 13.78 26.44 -0.97
C LEU A 158 13.56 26.10 -2.45
N GLN A 159 12.31 25.83 -2.84
CA GLN A 159 11.96 25.55 -4.24
C GLN A 159 10.47 25.75 -4.52
N ASP A 160 10.13 25.91 -5.79
CA ASP A 160 8.75 26.04 -6.27
C ASP A 160 8.15 24.74 -6.84
N ILE A 161 8.96 23.87 -7.44
CA ILE A 161 8.44 22.69 -8.15
C ILE A 161 7.77 21.74 -7.14
N TRP A 162 6.81 20.96 -7.63
CA TRP A 162 6.13 19.93 -6.84
C TRP A 162 7.12 19.09 -6.01
N CYS A 163 7.04 19.27 -4.69
CA CYS A 163 7.67 18.42 -3.70
C CYS A 163 6.57 17.57 -3.07
N GLY A 164 6.67 16.25 -3.16
CA GLY A 164 5.74 15.32 -2.53
C GLY A 164 6.23 14.76 -1.20
N CYS A 165 7.42 15.15 -0.75
CA CYS A 165 8.13 14.53 0.37
C CYS A 165 9.06 15.50 1.10
N ILE A 166 8.93 15.58 2.43
CA ILE A 166 9.95 16.14 3.33
C ILE A 166 9.97 15.32 4.62
N HIS A 167 10.98 14.47 4.80
CA HIS A 167 10.95 13.46 5.87
C HIS A 167 12.21 13.34 6.72
N SER A 168 13.36 13.84 6.26
CA SER A 168 14.66 13.61 6.92
C SER A 168 15.47 14.90 7.01
N LEU A 169 15.84 15.29 8.24
CA LEU A 169 16.63 16.47 8.56
C LEU A 169 17.59 16.14 9.71
N ILE A 170 18.90 16.25 9.48
CA ILE A 170 19.93 15.98 10.49
C ILE A 170 20.91 17.15 10.61
N GLN A 171 21.59 17.24 11.75
CA GLN A 171 22.83 18.00 11.89
C GLN A 171 23.99 17.00 12.01
N THR A 172 24.99 17.15 11.16
CA THR A 172 26.20 16.33 11.21
C THR A 172 27.04 16.62 12.45
N ARG A 173 28.06 15.80 12.71
CA ARG A 173 29.07 16.05 13.75
C ARG A 173 29.82 17.35 13.52
N SER A 174 30.12 17.69 12.27
CA SER A 174 30.75 18.95 11.86
C SER A 174 29.85 20.20 12.02
N GLY A 175 28.56 20.02 12.30
CA GLY A 175 27.60 21.11 12.51
C GLY A 175 26.78 21.49 11.28
N ARG A 176 27.08 20.91 10.12
CA ARG A 176 26.34 21.06 8.86
C ARG A 176 24.94 20.47 8.98
N ILE A 177 23.94 21.17 8.46
CA ILE A 177 22.55 20.71 8.42
C ILE A 177 22.27 20.10 7.04
N VAL A 178 21.65 18.92 7.02
CA VAL A 178 21.33 18.17 5.81
C VAL A 178 19.84 17.88 5.79
N LEU A 179 19.12 18.46 4.84
CA LEU A 179 17.69 18.28 4.59
C LEU A 179 17.49 17.47 3.31
N VAL A 180 16.80 16.34 3.41
CA VAL A 180 16.39 15.57 2.24
C VAL A 180 15.12 16.17 1.65
N GLY A 181 15.17 16.51 0.36
CA GLY A 181 14.07 17.03 -0.42
C GLY A 181 13.79 16.23 -1.68
N GLN A 182 12.82 16.71 -2.46
CA GLN A 182 12.35 16.06 -3.67
C GLN A 182 12.03 17.10 -4.73
N THR A 183 12.31 16.80 -6.00
CA THR A 183 11.91 17.63 -7.14
C THR A 183 11.26 16.77 -8.23
N VAL A 184 10.88 17.38 -9.34
CA VAL A 184 10.38 16.69 -10.53
C VAL A 184 11.25 17.03 -11.73
N ILE A 185 11.68 16.00 -12.45
CA ILE A 185 12.57 16.14 -13.62
C ILE A 185 11.78 16.06 -14.94
N PRO A 186 12.33 16.55 -16.08
CA PRO A 186 11.66 16.59 -17.38
C PRO A 186 11.02 15.28 -17.86
N GLN A 187 11.51 14.13 -17.36
CA GLN A 187 10.97 12.80 -17.65
C GLN A 187 9.67 12.47 -16.86
N TRP A 188 9.12 13.43 -16.10
CA TRP A 188 7.92 13.27 -15.27
C TRP A 188 8.05 12.21 -14.19
N ARG A 189 9.26 12.12 -13.64
CA ARG A 189 9.60 11.35 -12.45
C ARG A 189 9.88 12.30 -11.31
N HIS A 190 9.59 11.86 -10.10
CA HIS A 190 10.18 12.47 -8.91
C HIS A 190 11.66 12.13 -8.87
N ALA A 191 12.47 13.05 -8.35
CA ALA A 191 13.87 12.83 -8.09
C ALA A 191 14.23 13.40 -6.72
N THR A 192 15.23 12.84 -6.06
CA THR A 192 15.67 13.31 -4.74
C THR A 192 16.75 14.38 -4.91
N VAL A 193 16.64 15.43 -4.10
CA VAL A 193 17.64 16.50 -3.97
C VAL A 193 17.91 16.72 -2.50
N ILE A 194 19.11 17.15 -2.14
CA ILE A 194 19.52 17.42 -0.76
C ILE A 194 19.82 18.90 -0.64
N TYR A 195 19.31 19.52 0.42
CA TYR A 195 19.65 20.88 0.80
C TYR A 195 20.59 20.88 1.98
N VAL A 196 21.63 21.72 1.92
CA VAL A 196 22.67 21.80 2.94
C VAL A 196 22.80 23.23 3.45
N SER A 197 22.95 23.38 4.77
CA SER A 197 23.22 24.68 5.41
C SER A 197 24.37 24.58 6.41
N ASP A 198 25.28 25.54 6.36
CA ASP A 198 26.43 25.66 7.26
C ASP A 198 26.27 26.82 8.28
N ASP A 199 25.14 27.53 8.24
CA ASP A 199 24.90 28.76 9.01
C ASP A 199 23.62 28.70 9.84
N GLN A 200 23.33 27.50 10.37
CA GLN A 200 22.17 27.22 11.22
C GLN A 200 20.83 27.42 10.50
N GLY A 201 20.78 27.12 9.20
CA GLY A 201 19.57 27.14 8.38
C GLY A 201 19.22 28.49 7.76
N LYS A 202 20.12 29.48 7.79
CA LYS A 202 19.86 30.83 7.24
C LYS A 202 20.00 30.84 5.72
N THR A 203 21.01 30.14 5.19
CA THR A 203 21.22 29.97 3.76
C THR A 203 21.37 28.49 3.43
N TRP A 204 20.97 28.13 2.20
CA TRP A 204 20.91 26.73 1.75
C TRP A 204 21.53 26.58 0.37
N GLN A 205 22.27 25.50 0.20
CA GLN A 205 22.83 25.02 -1.06
C GLN A 205 22.09 23.75 -1.49
N THR A 206 22.03 23.48 -2.79
CA THR A 206 21.34 22.31 -3.34
C THR A 206 22.34 21.33 -3.96
N SER A 207 22.16 20.04 -3.71
CA SER A 207 22.98 18.96 -4.25
C SER A 207 22.76 18.72 -5.75
N ASN A 208 23.53 17.78 -6.31
CA ASN A 208 23.14 17.10 -7.55
C ASN A 208 21.79 16.34 -7.40
N ILE A 209 21.15 16.03 -8.52
CA ILE A 209 19.86 15.33 -8.57
C ILE A 209 20.08 13.83 -8.61
N LEU A 210 19.32 13.09 -7.79
CA LEU A 210 19.30 11.63 -7.76
C LEU A 210 18.00 11.09 -8.40
N ASP A 211 18.10 10.55 -9.61
CA ASP A 211 17.03 9.84 -10.33
C ASP A 211 17.43 8.38 -10.59
N TYR A 212 16.64 7.43 -10.10
CA TYR A 212 16.91 6.01 -10.33
C TYR A 212 16.45 5.51 -11.72
N GLY A 213 15.71 6.34 -12.47
CA GLY A 213 15.50 6.17 -13.90
C GLY A 213 14.28 5.33 -14.33
N ALA A 214 13.37 4.97 -13.43
CA ALA A 214 12.21 4.12 -13.79
C ALA A 214 10.83 4.77 -13.55
N GLY A 215 9.90 4.44 -14.47
CA GLY A 215 8.51 4.90 -14.46
C GLY A 215 8.29 6.25 -15.15
N ARG A 216 7.00 6.56 -15.36
CA ARG A 216 6.50 7.85 -15.92
C ARG A 216 5.04 8.06 -15.47
N HIS A 217 4.85 8.26 -14.18
CA HIS A 217 3.57 8.57 -13.55
C HIS A 217 3.82 9.33 -12.24
N ASP A 218 2.76 9.78 -11.57
CA ASP A 218 2.79 10.62 -10.37
C ASP A 218 3.38 9.98 -9.11
N HIS A 219 3.86 8.74 -9.21
CA HIS A 219 4.57 8.00 -8.15
C HIS A 219 5.93 7.44 -8.63
N ALA A 220 6.31 7.71 -9.87
CA ALA A 220 7.52 7.21 -10.49
C ALA A 220 8.76 7.99 -10.03
N GLY A 221 9.93 7.37 -10.16
CA GLY A 221 11.19 7.98 -9.75
C GLY A 221 11.58 7.73 -8.29
N SER A 222 12.49 8.55 -7.81
CA SER A 222 13.00 8.57 -6.43
C SER A 222 12.28 9.65 -5.65
N CYS A 223 11.50 9.24 -4.64
CA CYS A 223 10.66 10.14 -3.85
C CYS A 223 11.26 10.32 -2.44
N GLU A 224 10.63 9.71 -1.44
CA GLU A 224 11.01 9.84 -0.04
C GLU A 224 12.33 9.14 0.28
N ALA A 225 13.28 9.89 0.84
CA ALA A 225 14.56 9.35 1.27
C ALA A 225 14.90 9.76 2.71
N THR A 226 15.80 8.99 3.34
CA THR A 226 16.28 9.23 4.70
C THR A 226 17.79 9.14 4.75
N VAL A 227 18.42 10.01 5.53
CA VAL A 227 19.88 10.16 5.60
C VAL A 227 20.40 9.83 7.00
N LEU A 228 21.56 9.19 7.04
CA LEU A 228 22.31 8.86 8.25
C LEU A 228 23.76 9.32 8.07
N GLU A 229 24.30 10.00 9.07
CA GLU A 229 25.76 10.21 9.18
C GLU A 229 26.40 8.96 9.78
N ARG A 230 27.46 8.49 9.12
CA ARG A 230 28.24 7.32 9.52
C ARG A 230 29.37 7.69 10.48
N ALA A 231 29.99 6.67 11.09
CA ALA A 231 31.09 6.87 12.03
C ALA A 231 32.34 7.47 11.38
N ASP A 232 32.48 7.40 10.05
CA ASP A 232 33.55 7.99 9.25
C ASP A 232 33.22 9.39 8.69
N ASP A 233 32.18 10.06 9.20
CA ASP A 233 31.67 11.37 8.76
C ASP A 233 30.99 11.38 7.37
N SER A 234 31.05 10.27 6.63
CA SER A 234 30.29 10.13 5.38
C SER A 234 28.79 10.04 5.65
N LEU A 235 28.00 10.42 4.65
CA LEU A 235 26.55 10.35 4.67
C LEU A 235 26.07 9.18 3.82
N HIS A 236 25.09 8.45 4.36
CA HIS A 236 24.39 7.36 3.69
C HIS A 236 22.92 7.70 3.52
N LEU A 237 22.41 7.51 2.31
CA LEU A 237 21.02 7.77 1.96
C LEU A 237 20.34 6.46 1.60
N LEU A 238 19.12 6.24 2.10
CA LEU A 238 18.18 5.23 1.58
C LEU A 238 16.99 5.93 0.93
N LEU A 239 16.66 5.54 -0.30
CA LEU A 239 15.68 6.19 -1.17
C LEU A 239 14.54 5.23 -1.52
N ARG A 240 13.29 5.64 -1.29
CA ARG A 240 12.09 4.92 -1.74
C ARG A 240 12.07 4.84 -3.26
N THR A 241 11.82 3.64 -3.76
CA THR A 241 11.53 3.36 -5.18
C THR A 241 10.34 2.41 -5.32
N GLU A 242 9.95 2.10 -6.55
CA GLU A 242 8.92 1.07 -6.86
C GLU A 242 9.52 -0.30 -7.18
N SER A 243 10.83 -0.45 -7.02
CA SER A 243 11.57 -1.68 -7.36
C SER A 243 11.29 -2.85 -6.40
N GLY A 244 10.72 -2.56 -5.21
CA GLY A 244 10.60 -3.51 -4.10
C GLY A 244 11.80 -3.50 -3.14
N TYR A 245 12.73 -2.55 -3.34
CA TYR A 245 13.90 -2.31 -2.51
C TYR A 245 14.13 -0.81 -2.36
N PHE A 246 14.75 -0.40 -1.26
CA PHE A 246 15.36 0.93 -1.22
C PHE A 246 16.53 0.99 -2.21
N TYR A 247 16.73 2.16 -2.80
CA TYR A 247 18.01 2.49 -3.42
C TYR A 247 18.89 3.18 -2.38
N GLU A 248 20.19 3.18 -2.59
CA GLU A 248 21.17 3.81 -1.72
C GLU A 248 22.11 4.72 -2.50
N ALA A 249 22.61 5.75 -1.84
CA ALA A 249 23.66 6.65 -2.33
C ALA A 249 24.54 7.10 -1.17
N GLN A 250 25.71 7.66 -1.47
CA GLN A 250 26.68 8.13 -0.47
C GLN A 250 27.21 9.52 -0.82
N SER A 251 27.63 10.28 0.20
CA SER A 251 28.22 11.61 0.04
C SER A 251 29.15 11.94 1.20
N GLU A 252 30.23 12.67 0.95
CA GLU A 252 31.14 13.18 2.00
C GLU A 252 30.67 14.52 2.58
N ASP A 253 29.84 15.27 1.83
CA ASP A 253 29.51 16.66 2.15
C ASP A 253 28.00 16.97 2.09
N GLY A 254 27.19 16.05 1.60
CA GLY A 254 25.75 16.23 1.38
C GLY A 254 25.39 17.02 0.12
N LEU A 255 26.37 17.51 -0.64
CA LEU A 255 26.17 18.25 -1.89
C LEU A 255 26.45 17.39 -3.13
N ASN A 256 27.46 16.52 -3.07
CA ASN A 256 27.78 15.61 -4.15
C ASN A 256 27.50 14.16 -3.74
N TRP A 257 26.43 13.60 -4.28
CA TRP A 257 26.00 12.23 -4.04
C TRP A 257 26.38 11.31 -5.19
N VAL A 258 26.97 10.17 -4.87
CA VAL A 258 27.47 9.18 -5.82
C VAL A 258 26.95 7.77 -5.49
N ASP A 259 27.24 6.82 -6.38
CA ASP A 259 26.92 5.40 -6.23
C ASP A 259 25.43 5.08 -6.01
N LEU A 260 24.54 5.80 -6.70
CA LEU A 260 23.11 5.51 -6.68
C LEU A 260 22.84 4.10 -7.24
N ARG A 261 22.45 3.17 -6.36
CA ARG A 261 22.22 1.76 -6.72
C ARG A 261 21.16 1.12 -5.85
N LYS A 262 20.69 -0.07 -6.24
CA LYS A 262 19.76 -0.86 -5.42
C LYS A 262 20.46 -1.34 -4.14
N SER A 263 19.84 -1.13 -2.98
CA SER A 263 20.31 -1.66 -1.70
C SER A 263 19.90 -3.13 -1.52
N ASN A 264 20.34 -3.72 -0.40
CA ASN A 264 19.89 -5.05 0.04
C ASN A 264 18.66 -5.01 0.95
N VAL A 265 18.05 -3.84 1.17
CA VAL A 265 16.90 -3.68 2.07
C VAL A 265 15.59 -3.78 1.28
N PRO A 266 14.80 -4.86 1.43
CA PRO A 266 13.51 -4.96 0.79
C PRO A 266 12.55 -3.92 1.38
N SER A 267 11.78 -3.27 0.51
CA SER A 267 10.82 -2.25 0.90
C SER A 267 9.59 -2.30 0.00
N VAL A 268 8.49 -1.77 0.53
CA VAL A 268 7.32 -1.44 -0.29
C VAL A 268 7.44 -0.01 -0.80
N THR A 269 6.48 0.44 -1.60
CA THR A 269 6.42 1.84 -2.07
C THR A 269 6.11 2.84 -0.95
N CYS A 270 6.94 2.93 0.09
CA CYS A 270 6.83 3.86 1.22
C CYS A 270 8.21 4.29 1.73
N CYS A 271 8.28 5.39 2.49
CA CYS A 271 9.51 5.88 3.07
C CYS A 271 10.00 5.02 4.24
N GLY A 272 11.30 5.13 4.50
CA GLY A 272 11.91 4.70 5.76
C GLY A 272 12.35 5.92 6.59
N ASN A 273 12.70 5.67 7.84
CA ASN A 273 13.33 6.65 8.71
C ASN A 273 14.56 6.01 9.34
N MET A 274 15.74 6.52 9.00
CA MET A 274 17.00 6.18 9.66
C MET A 274 17.28 7.15 10.81
N TYR A 275 17.84 6.64 11.89
CA TYR A 275 18.23 7.45 13.05
C TYR A 275 19.47 6.87 13.72
N ARG A 276 20.29 7.72 14.32
CA ARG A 276 21.45 7.32 15.13
C ARG A 276 21.08 7.37 16.60
N LEU A 277 21.05 6.22 17.26
CA LEU A 277 20.75 6.14 18.69
C LEU A 277 21.93 6.64 19.54
N ALA A 278 21.64 7.03 20.77
CA ALA A 278 22.61 7.48 21.76
C ALA A 278 23.66 6.41 22.10
N ASP A 279 23.34 5.12 21.91
CA ASP A 279 24.28 4.01 22.09
C ASP A 279 25.19 3.76 20.86
N GLY A 280 25.05 4.57 19.81
CA GLY A 280 25.84 4.51 18.59
C GLY A 280 25.25 3.65 17.47
N ARG A 281 24.25 2.81 17.75
CA ARG A 281 23.61 1.98 16.71
C ARG A 281 22.80 2.83 15.75
N ALA A 282 22.78 2.43 14.49
CA ALA A 282 21.82 2.93 13.53
C ALA A 282 20.51 2.13 13.66
N VAL A 283 19.38 2.79 13.48
CA VAL A 283 18.06 2.16 13.44
C VAL A 283 17.35 2.54 12.15
N LEU A 284 16.66 1.59 11.53
CA LEU A 284 15.79 1.82 10.38
C LEU A 284 14.37 1.42 10.76
N LEU A 285 13.42 2.32 10.53
CA LEU A 285 12.00 2.11 10.71
C LEU A 285 11.30 2.25 9.34
N TRP A 286 10.66 1.20 8.85
CA TRP A 286 10.07 1.18 7.50
C TRP A 286 9.00 0.11 7.31
N ASN A 287 8.22 0.24 6.23
CA ASN A 287 7.36 -0.84 5.79
C ASN A 287 8.16 -1.84 4.93
N HIS A 288 8.54 -2.96 5.53
CA HIS A 288 9.06 -4.12 4.81
C HIS A 288 7.91 -4.86 4.09
N PRO A 289 8.16 -5.58 2.98
CA PRO A 289 7.18 -6.53 2.45
C PRO A 289 6.55 -7.40 3.55
N LEU A 290 5.22 -7.47 3.51
CA LEU A 290 4.41 -8.13 4.53
C LEU A 290 4.88 -9.57 4.75
N ARG A 291 5.02 -10.02 6.00
CA ARG A 291 5.48 -11.38 6.29
C ARG A 291 4.62 -12.46 5.62
N SER A 292 3.30 -12.25 5.58
CA SER A 292 2.36 -13.15 4.92
C SER A 292 2.28 -12.98 3.39
N GLN A 293 2.93 -11.95 2.82
CA GLN A 293 2.93 -11.68 1.37
C GLN A 293 4.29 -11.07 0.93
N PRO A 294 5.38 -11.85 0.92
CA PRO A 294 6.74 -11.32 0.74
C PRO A 294 7.01 -10.71 -0.64
N THR A 295 6.17 -11.01 -1.64
CA THR A 295 6.24 -10.43 -2.98
C THR A 295 5.39 -9.17 -3.15
N ASN A 296 4.58 -8.82 -2.14
CA ASN A 296 3.76 -7.63 -2.16
C ASN A 296 4.63 -6.38 -1.91
N ARG A 297 4.71 -5.52 -2.92
CA ARG A 297 5.52 -4.28 -2.90
C ARG A 297 4.73 -3.04 -2.49
N ARG A 298 3.51 -3.20 -1.98
CA ARG A 298 2.56 -2.10 -1.75
C ARG A 298 1.90 -2.11 -0.38
N SER A 299 1.80 -3.27 0.28
CA SER A 299 1.17 -3.36 1.60
C SER A 299 1.96 -2.55 2.63
N ARG A 300 1.25 -1.82 3.48
CA ARG A 300 1.83 -0.98 4.54
C ARG A 300 1.20 -1.31 5.90
N GLU A 301 0.77 -2.57 6.06
CA GLU A 301 0.05 -3.05 7.24
C GLU A 301 0.96 -3.37 8.42
N GLU A 302 2.23 -3.69 8.15
CA GLU A 302 3.26 -3.93 9.17
C GLU A 302 4.31 -2.82 9.09
N LEU A 303 4.55 -2.15 10.21
CA LEU A 303 5.69 -1.25 10.38
C LEU A 303 6.81 -2.02 11.09
N SER A 304 7.96 -2.12 10.44
CA SER A 304 9.12 -2.90 10.88
C SER A 304 10.25 -1.99 11.34
N ILE A 305 11.03 -2.47 12.30
CA ILE A 305 12.26 -1.84 12.77
C ILE A 305 13.42 -2.83 12.70
N ALA A 306 14.63 -2.35 12.44
CA ALA A 306 15.86 -3.13 12.54
C ALA A 306 17.03 -2.24 12.99
N PHE A 307 18.03 -2.85 13.60
CA PHE A 307 19.24 -2.18 14.07
C PHE A 307 20.43 -2.54 13.18
N SER A 308 21.43 -1.66 13.17
CA SER A 308 22.71 -1.86 12.52
C SER A 308 23.84 -1.38 13.42
N ASN A 309 24.87 -2.21 13.54
CA ASN A 309 26.10 -1.91 14.30
C ASN A 309 27.23 -1.43 13.38
N ASP A 310 27.00 -1.32 12.07
CA ASP A 310 28.00 -0.99 11.04
C ASP A 310 27.51 0.10 10.07
N ASP A 311 26.73 1.04 10.60
CA ASP A 311 26.26 2.25 9.91
C ASP A 311 25.40 1.99 8.67
N GLY A 312 24.52 0.99 8.77
CA GLY A 312 23.55 0.63 7.74
C GLY A 312 24.10 -0.24 6.61
N LYS A 313 25.34 -0.72 6.72
CA LYS A 313 25.92 -1.67 5.75
C LYS A 313 25.24 -3.03 5.85
N THR A 314 24.99 -3.49 7.07
CA THR A 314 24.19 -4.68 7.37
C THR A 314 23.13 -4.34 8.41
N TRP A 315 22.01 -5.07 8.36
CA TRP A 315 20.88 -4.89 9.27
C TRP A 315 20.61 -6.23 9.98
N GLU A 316 20.33 -6.16 11.27
CA GLU A 316 19.81 -7.29 12.04
C GLU A 316 18.43 -7.72 11.52
N ASP A 317 17.94 -8.86 11.99
CA ASP A 317 16.59 -9.31 11.67
C ASP A 317 15.55 -8.28 12.09
N ARG A 318 14.62 -7.99 11.19
CA ARG A 318 13.58 -6.99 11.42
C ARG A 318 12.56 -7.49 12.44
N THR A 319 12.05 -6.59 13.25
CA THR A 319 10.91 -6.82 14.16
C THR A 319 9.72 -5.94 13.76
N VAL A 320 8.51 -6.48 13.77
CA VAL A 320 7.29 -5.68 13.55
C VAL A 320 6.92 -4.95 14.84
N ILE A 321 6.90 -3.62 14.82
CA ILE A 321 6.61 -2.79 16.01
C ILE A 321 5.15 -2.35 16.12
N ALA A 322 4.43 -2.34 15.00
CA ALA A 322 3.01 -2.03 14.96
C ALA A 322 2.39 -2.60 13.69
N THR A 323 1.12 -2.99 13.79
CA THR A 323 0.38 -3.50 12.65
C THR A 323 -1.09 -3.12 12.69
N ARG A 324 -1.69 -3.08 11.50
CA ARG A 324 -3.13 -2.95 11.31
C ARG A 324 -3.57 -3.84 10.15
N TYR A 325 -3.85 -5.10 10.47
CA TYR A 325 -4.42 -6.01 9.47
C TYR A 325 -5.86 -5.63 9.10
N GLU A 326 -6.20 -5.87 7.84
CA GLU A 326 -7.53 -5.60 7.30
C GLU A 326 -8.63 -6.30 8.10
N ARG A 327 -9.66 -5.54 8.47
CA ARG A 327 -10.98 -6.04 8.89
C ARG A 327 -12.03 -5.26 8.11
N GLY A 328 -12.31 -5.71 6.90
CA GLY A 328 -13.41 -5.21 6.09
C GLY A 328 -13.39 -3.76 5.59
N GLY A 329 -12.22 -3.19 5.31
CA GLY A 329 -12.13 -1.87 4.67
C GLY A 329 -12.45 -1.87 3.17
N GLU A 330 -12.80 -0.69 2.64
CA GLU A 330 -12.86 -0.42 1.19
C GLU A 330 -11.57 0.30 0.75
N GLY A 331 -10.48 -0.46 0.67
CA GLY A 331 -9.29 -0.07 -0.12
C GLY A 331 -7.97 0.07 0.66
N PRO A 332 -6.85 0.18 -0.07
CA PRO A 332 -5.48 0.05 0.45
C PRO A 332 -5.00 1.22 1.34
N ASN A 333 -5.88 2.17 1.71
CA ASN A 333 -5.54 3.34 2.53
C ASN A 333 -5.91 3.14 4.02
N GLU A 334 -6.82 2.24 4.36
CA GLU A 334 -7.41 2.15 5.71
C GLU A 334 -6.59 1.29 6.69
N THR A 335 -5.70 0.44 6.18
CA THR A 335 -4.90 -0.52 6.97
C THR A 335 -3.45 -0.10 7.17
N ARG A 336 -3.10 1.14 6.83
CA ARG A 336 -1.71 1.59 6.81
C ARG A 336 -1.20 1.90 8.21
N VAL A 337 0.07 1.59 8.45
CA VAL A 337 0.90 2.10 9.54
C VAL A 337 2.22 2.53 8.90
N SER A 338 2.28 3.77 8.41
CA SER A 338 3.33 4.18 7.46
C SER A 338 3.62 5.68 7.49
N TYR A 339 4.71 6.09 6.85
CA TYR A 339 5.34 7.41 7.04
C TYR A 339 5.80 7.62 8.49
N PRO A 340 6.81 6.83 8.93
CA PRO A 340 7.20 6.79 10.32
C PRO A 340 8.17 7.90 10.72
N TYR A 341 8.03 8.41 11.94
CA TYR A 341 9.02 9.24 12.62
C TYR A 341 9.50 8.53 13.87
N LEU A 342 10.81 8.48 14.07
CA LEU A 342 11.44 7.99 15.29
C LEU A 342 12.09 9.15 16.04
N TYR A 343 11.86 9.20 17.35
CA TYR A 343 12.45 10.15 18.27
C TYR A 343 12.96 9.41 19.51
N GLU A 344 14.25 9.47 19.79
CA GLU A 344 14.81 8.93 21.03
C GLU A 344 14.65 9.96 22.14
N ARG A 345 13.62 9.80 22.98
CA ARG A 345 13.25 10.76 24.03
C ARG A 345 14.30 10.81 25.15
N GLN A 346 14.81 9.64 25.50
CA GLN A 346 15.91 9.38 26.44
C GLN A 346 16.72 8.20 25.87
N PRO A 347 18.00 8.01 26.24
CA PRO A 347 18.78 6.87 25.76
C PRO A 347 18.02 5.55 25.88
N GLY A 348 17.73 4.93 24.75
CA GLY A 348 16.96 3.69 24.62
C GLY A 348 15.43 3.83 24.63
N GLU A 349 14.83 4.94 25.07
CA GLU A 349 13.37 5.15 24.98
C GLU A 349 12.99 5.76 23.63
N LEU A 350 12.40 4.94 22.76
CA LEU A 350 12.00 5.32 21.42
C LEU A 350 10.52 5.72 21.40
N TRP A 351 10.24 6.93 20.93
CA TRP A 351 8.90 7.38 20.56
C TRP A 351 8.75 7.24 19.05
N ILE A 352 7.67 6.57 18.65
CA ILE A 352 7.38 6.28 17.24
C ILE A 352 5.99 6.83 16.91
N THR A 353 5.92 7.63 15.85
CA THR A 353 4.66 8.10 15.29
C THR A 353 4.57 7.86 13.80
N THR A 354 3.35 7.84 13.26
CA THR A 354 3.13 7.78 11.81
C THR A 354 2.18 8.87 11.32
N MET A 355 2.40 9.35 10.10
CA MET A 355 1.43 10.20 9.41
C MET A 355 0.18 9.40 8.99
N GLN A 356 0.38 8.18 8.46
CA GLN A 356 -0.73 7.31 8.05
C GLN A 356 -0.88 6.16 9.06
N GLY A 357 -2.10 5.93 9.54
CA GLY A 357 -2.41 4.87 10.50
C GLY A 357 -2.57 5.30 11.96
N ASN A 358 -2.22 6.55 12.25
CA ASN A 358 -2.30 7.18 13.57
C ASN A 358 -1.55 6.43 14.67
N LEU A 359 -0.35 5.90 14.39
CA LEU A 359 0.49 5.29 15.42
C LEU A 359 1.05 6.38 16.33
N ARG A 360 0.90 6.19 17.64
CA ARG A 360 1.51 7.00 18.72
C ARG A 360 1.97 6.04 19.81
N MET A 361 3.24 5.64 19.77
CA MET A 361 3.74 4.65 20.72
C MET A 361 5.12 5.01 21.27
N LYS A 362 5.46 4.41 22.41
CA LYS A 362 6.81 4.31 22.90
C LYS A 362 7.21 2.89 23.23
N ILE A 363 8.50 2.61 23.12
CA ILE A 363 9.11 1.30 23.40
C ILE A 363 10.57 1.47 23.79
N GLN A 364 11.09 0.59 24.65
CA GLN A 364 12.52 0.53 24.94
C GLN A 364 13.26 -0.24 23.84
N ALA A 365 14.37 0.29 23.34
CA ALA A 365 15.15 -0.33 22.27
C ALA A 365 15.59 -1.76 22.62
N ALA A 366 15.95 -2.00 23.89
CA ALA A 366 16.34 -3.31 24.40
C ALA A 366 15.18 -4.32 24.48
N ASP A 367 13.91 -3.88 24.37
CA ASP A 367 12.73 -4.74 24.45
C ASP A 367 12.14 -5.12 23.09
N ILE A 368 12.65 -4.53 22.00
CA ILE A 368 12.17 -4.79 20.64
C ILE A 368 12.42 -6.24 20.25
N THR A 369 13.65 -6.75 20.41
CA THR A 369 14.00 -8.11 19.97
C THR A 369 13.60 -9.21 20.95
N LYS A 370 12.98 -8.86 22.08
CA LYS A 370 12.57 -9.83 23.11
C LYS A 370 11.24 -10.53 22.81
N ALA A 371 10.48 -10.04 21.83
CA ALA A 371 9.23 -10.63 21.40
C ALA A 371 9.04 -10.39 19.90
N GLU A 372 8.23 -11.23 19.26
CA GLU A 372 7.77 -10.97 17.90
C GLU A 372 6.25 -10.76 17.89
N PHE A 373 5.80 -9.99 16.93
CA PHE A 373 4.38 -9.85 16.66
C PHE A 373 3.87 -11.15 16.02
N PRO A 374 2.93 -11.91 16.63
CA PRO A 374 2.45 -13.14 16.00
C PRO A 374 1.76 -12.83 14.67
N LEU A 375 1.95 -13.70 13.67
CA LEU A 375 1.13 -13.62 12.46
C LEU A 375 -0.34 -13.84 12.84
N PRO A 376 -1.29 -13.05 12.31
CA PRO A 376 -2.70 -13.29 12.57
C PRO A 376 -3.11 -14.63 11.97
N GLU A 377 -4.06 -15.30 12.62
CA GLU A 377 -4.68 -16.47 12.02
C GLU A 377 -5.36 -16.07 10.70
N SER A 378 -5.27 -16.94 9.70
CA SER A 378 -5.63 -16.57 8.32
C SER A 378 -6.43 -17.62 7.55
N ILE A 379 -7.11 -17.15 6.51
CA ILE A 379 -7.71 -17.94 5.44
C ILE A 379 -6.92 -17.68 4.16
N VAL A 380 -6.45 -18.74 3.51
CA VAL A 380 -5.67 -18.65 2.27
C VAL A 380 -6.57 -18.90 1.07
N MET A 381 -6.65 -17.95 0.15
CA MET A 381 -7.35 -18.07 -1.13
C MET A 381 -6.35 -18.51 -2.21
N LEU A 382 -6.15 -19.82 -2.37
CA LEU A 382 -5.18 -20.41 -3.29
C LEU A 382 -5.81 -20.61 -4.67
N GLY A 383 -5.29 -19.91 -5.69
CA GLY A 383 -5.83 -20.04 -7.03
C GLY A 383 -5.00 -19.38 -8.13
N ASP A 384 -5.70 -19.05 -9.22
CA ASP A 384 -5.12 -18.49 -10.44
C ASP A 384 -5.54 -17.03 -10.70
N SER A 385 -5.64 -16.61 -11.97
CA SER A 385 -6.07 -15.27 -12.36
C SER A 385 -7.50 -14.92 -11.93
N THR A 386 -8.35 -15.91 -11.68
CA THR A 386 -9.74 -15.71 -11.24
C THR A 386 -9.85 -15.38 -9.76
N THR A 387 -8.79 -15.66 -8.98
CA THR A 387 -8.65 -15.27 -7.58
C THR A 387 -7.84 -13.98 -7.42
N ALA A 388 -6.91 -13.71 -8.35
CA ALA A 388 -5.92 -12.63 -8.25
C ALA A 388 -6.52 -11.22 -8.41
N PHE A 389 -5.87 -10.22 -7.81
CA PHE A 389 -6.17 -8.82 -8.08
C PHE A 389 -5.95 -8.46 -9.55
N ARG A 390 -6.89 -7.69 -10.12
CA ARG A 390 -6.84 -7.27 -11.53
C ARG A 390 -7.23 -5.82 -11.71
N ARG A 391 -6.61 -5.15 -12.68
CA ARG A 391 -7.03 -3.82 -13.13
C ARG A 391 -8.48 -3.89 -13.64
N GLY A 392 -9.31 -2.94 -13.21
CA GLY A 392 -10.72 -2.88 -13.60
C GLY A 392 -11.68 -3.62 -12.66
N VAL A 393 -11.16 -4.33 -11.65
CA VAL A 393 -11.95 -4.90 -10.54
C VAL A 393 -11.70 -4.07 -9.30
N LYS A 394 -12.76 -3.65 -8.61
CA LYS A 394 -12.66 -2.93 -7.34
C LYS A 394 -12.42 -3.88 -6.18
N LEU A 395 -13.21 -4.95 -6.10
CA LEU A 395 -13.15 -5.93 -5.01
C LEU A 395 -13.11 -7.35 -5.58
N VAL A 396 -12.02 -8.07 -5.31
CA VAL A 396 -11.97 -9.51 -5.59
C VAL A 396 -12.59 -10.30 -4.45
N THR A 397 -12.86 -11.58 -4.67
CA THR A 397 -13.51 -12.46 -3.69
C THR A 397 -12.81 -12.45 -2.33
N SER A 398 -11.48 -12.38 -2.28
CA SER A 398 -10.75 -12.28 -0.99
C SER A 398 -11.09 -11.01 -0.20
N ASN A 399 -11.30 -9.87 -0.86
CA ASN A 399 -11.74 -8.65 -0.18
C ASN A 399 -13.16 -8.80 0.36
N LEU A 400 -14.06 -9.41 -0.42
CA LEU A 400 -15.44 -9.61 -0.01
C LEU A 400 -15.55 -10.58 1.18
N VAL A 401 -14.72 -11.64 1.21
CA VAL A 401 -14.62 -12.53 2.39
C VAL A 401 -14.05 -11.76 3.60
N SER A 402 -12.98 -10.99 3.41
CA SER A 402 -12.39 -10.14 4.46
C SER A 402 -13.43 -9.17 5.06
N GLN A 403 -14.26 -8.55 4.21
CA GLN A 403 -15.37 -7.69 4.63
C GLN A 403 -16.47 -8.43 5.39
N ALA A 404 -16.85 -9.63 4.95
CA ALA A 404 -17.84 -10.42 5.65
C ALA A 404 -17.38 -10.86 7.04
N LEU A 405 -16.11 -11.28 7.18
CA LEU A 405 -15.50 -11.65 8.45
C LEU A 405 -15.37 -10.44 9.39
N GLY A 406 -15.00 -9.28 8.86
CA GLY A 406 -14.94 -8.03 9.62
C GLY A 406 -16.30 -7.66 10.23
N LYS A 407 -17.39 -7.82 9.47
CA LYS A 407 -18.77 -7.55 9.93
C LYS A 407 -19.22 -8.46 11.06
N THR A 408 -18.66 -9.67 11.20
CA THR A 408 -18.96 -10.59 12.31
C THR A 408 -17.98 -10.47 13.47
N GLY A 409 -17.01 -9.54 13.41
CA GLY A 409 -15.99 -9.37 14.44
C GLY A 409 -14.93 -10.48 14.46
N SER A 410 -14.86 -11.32 13.42
CA SER A 410 -13.87 -12.40 13.34
C SER A 410 -12.44 -11.84 13.38
N PRO A 411 -11.52 -12.47 14.13
CA PRO A 411 -10.12 -12.06 14.18
C PRO A 411 -9.31 -12.52 12.96
N LEU A 412 -9.86 -13.38 12.10
CA LEU A 412 -9.16 -13.98 10.97
C LEU A 412 -8.89 -12.97 9.86
N THR A 413 -7.71 -13.09 9.25
CA THR A 413 -7.32 -12.34 8.05
C THR A 413 -7.49 -13.17 6.79
N VAL A 414 -7.56 -12.53 5.61
CA VAL A 414 -7.64 -13.25 4.33
C VAL A 414 -6.40 -12.97 3.49
N ILE A 415 -5.68 -14.02 3.13
CA ILE A 415 -4.48 -13.96 2.31
C ILE A 415 -4.82 -14.40 0.89
N ASN A 416 -4.69 -13.48 -0.07
CA ASN A 416 -4.87 -13.81 -1.49
C ASN A 416 -3.61 -14.47 -2.06
N ARG A 417 -3.76 -15.67 -2.64
CA ARG A 417 -2.73 -16.44 -3.33
C ARG A 417 -3.11 -16.76 -4.78
N GLY A 418 -3.93 -15.91 -5.40
CA GLY A 418 -4.19 -15.94 -6.84
C GLY A 418 -2.96 -15.53 -7.65
N VAL A 419 -2.51 -16.38 -8.56
CA VAL A 419 -1.41 -16.05 -9.49
C VAL A 419 -1.89 -16.23 -10.94
N PRO A 420 -1.84 -15.17 -11.77
CA PRO A 420 -2.26 -15.27 -13.16
C PRO A 420 -1.57 -16.40 -13.91
N SER A 421 -2.34 -17.10 -14.75
CA SER A 421 -1.88 -18.23 -15.56
C SER A 421 -1.33 -19.45 -14.78
N SER A 422 -1.49 -19.47 -13.45
CA SER A 422 -1.05 -20.60 -12.62
C SER A 422 -1.95 -21.81 -12.83
N THR A 423 -1.36 -23.00 -12.76
CA THR A 423 -2.03 -24.30 -12.79
C THR A 423 -1.97 -24.97 -11.42
N THR A 424 -2.66 -26.08 -11.23
CA THR A 424 -2.59 -26.89 -10.00
C THR A 424 -1.16 -27.30 -9.62
N ALA A 425 -0.28 -27.56 -10.58
CA ALA A 425 1.12 -27.87 -10.30
C ALA A 425 1.85 -26.69 -9.64
N GLY A 426 1.62 -25.47 -10.14
CA GLY A 426 2.17 -24.25 -9.53
C GLY A 426 1.49 -23.89 -8.21
N GLY A 427 0.19 -24.18 -8.05
CA GLY A 427 -0.54 -24.04 -6.79
C GLY A 427 0.01 -24.95 -5.69
N LEU A 428 0.23 -26.23 -6.02
CA LEU A 428 0.78 -27.24 -5.11
C LEU A 428 2.19 -26.85 -4.64
N ALA A 429 3.09 -26.51 -5.56
CA ALA A 429 4.45 -26.12 -5.22
C ALA A 429 4.49 -24.90 -4.28
N ARG A 430 3.60 -23.92 -4.51
CA ARG A 430 3.47 -22.75 -3.63
C ARG A 430 2.99 -23.15 -2.24
N LEU A 431 1.89 -23.90 -2.14
CA LEU A 431 1.36 -24.34 -0.85
C LEU A 431 2.39 -25.14 -0.06
N GLN A 432 3.12 -26.06 -0.70
CA GLN A 432 4.19 -26.83 -0.06
C GLN A 432 5.31 -25.94 0.51
N ALA A 433 5.62 -24.83 -0.14
CA ALA A 433 6.66 -23.91 0.30
C ALA A 433 6.21 -23.00 1.46
N GLU A 434 4.91 -22.75 1.62
CA GLU A 434 4.41 -21.71 2.54
C GLU A 434 3.39 -22.17 3.59
N ALA A 435 2.82 -23.39 3.51
CA ALA A 435 1.72 -23.81 4.38
C ALA A 435 2.01 -23.61 5.88
N SER A 436 3.23 -23.91 6.32
CA SER A 436 3.63 -23.79 7.73
C SER A 436 3.92 -22.36 8.19
N SER A 437 4.06 -21.39 7.28
CA SER A 437 4.47 -20.02 7.60
C SER A 437 3.34 -18.98 7.57
N LEU A 438 2.13 -19.37 7.15
CA LEU A 438 1.00 -18.44 6.98
C LEU A 438 0.06 -18.31 8.19
N ASN A 439 0.31 -19.07 9.26
CA ASN A 439 -0.61 -19.23 10.40
C ASN A 439 -2.08 -19.44 9.93
N ALA A 440 -2.24 -20.23 8.87
CA ALA A 440 -3.55 -20.43 8.25
C ALA A 440 -4.38 -21.44 9.05
N LYS A 441 -5.72 -21.30 8.99
CA LYS A 441 -6.68 -22.29 9.50
C LYS A 441 -7.47 -22.98 8.40
N LEU A 442 -7.53 -22.34 7.25
CA LEU A 442 -8.33 -22.76 6.11
C LEU A 442 -7.62 -22.38 4.82
N VAL A 443 -7.58 -23.31 3.87
CA VAL A 443 -7.26 -23.02 2.47
C VAL A 443 -8.48 -23.26 1.59
N VAL A 444 -8.80 -22.25 0.78
CA VAL A 444 -9.83 -22.30 -0.25
C VAL A 444 -9.12 -22.45 -1.58
N VAL A 445 -9.42 -23.51 -2.32
CA VAL A 445 -8.67 -23.92 -3.53
C VAL A 445 -9.54 -23.78 -4.77
N GLN A 446 -9.09 -23.00 -5.74
CA GLN A 446 -9.75 -22.85 -7.04
C GLN A 446 -8.73 -22.88 -8.20
N PHE A 447 -8.77 -23.95 -8.99
CA PHE A 447 -7.99 -24.14 -10.22
C PHE A 447 -8.82 -24.89 -11.27
N GLY A 448 -8.30 -25.03 -12.49
CA GLY A 448 -8.92 -25.84 -13.54
C GLY A 448 -8.92 -25.16 -14.90
N ILE A 449 -9.15 -23.84 -14.97
CA ILE A 449 -9.21 -23.10 -16.24
C ILE A 449 -7.85 -23.20 -16.94
N ASN A 450 -6.77 -22.81 -16.28
CA ASN A 450 -5.45 -22.82 -16.91
C ASN A 450 -4.95 -24.25 -17.19
N ASP A 451 -5.32 -25.21 -16.33
CA ASP A 451 -4.98 -26.62 -16.46
C ASP A 451 -5.60 -27.24 -17.72
N SER A 452 -6.87 -26.94 -18.00
CA SER A 452 -7.64 -27.56 -19.08
C SER A 452 -7.40 -26.99 -20.48
N ILE A 453 -6.68 -25.87 -20.61
CA ILE A 453 -6.46 -25.17 -21.88
C ILE A 453 -5.40 -25.87 -22.74
N VAL A 454 -5.66 -25.95 -24.04
CA VAL A 454 -4.74 -26.38 -25.09
C VAL A 454 -4.21 -25.15 -25.83
N ASP A 455 -2.92 -24.87 -25.72
CA ASP A 455 -2.30 -23.70 -26.34
C ASP A 455 -2.08 -23.88 -27.85
N VAL A 456 -3.15 -23.86 -28.63
CA VAL A 456 -3.13 -24.01 -30.11
C VAL A 456 -2.46 -22.86 -30.86
N TRP A 457 -2.15 -21.76 -30.17
CA TRP A 457 -1.39 -20.63 -30.72
C TRP A 457 0.13 -20.83 -30.67
N LYS A 458 0.63 -21.84 -29.95
CA LYS A 458 2.07 -22.18 -29.94
C LYS A 458 2.54 -22.68 -31.30
N ASN A 459 3.86 -22.67 -31.49
CA ASN A 459 4.50 -23.26 -32.66
C ASN A 459 5.57 -24.30 -32.21
N PRO A 460 5.34 -25.61 -32.41
CA PRO A 460 4.11 -26.20 -32.96
C PRO A 460 2.90 -26.05 -32.01
N PRO A 461 1.64 -26.09 -32.51
CA PRO A 461 0.45 -26.04 -31.68
C PRO A 461 0.44 -27.17 -30.64
N ALA A 462 0.03 -26.86 -29.40
CA ALA A 462 -0.18 -27.90 -28.41
C ALA A 462 -1.35 -28.80 -28.82
N THR A 463 -1.26 -30.09 -28.49
CA THR A 463 -2.29 -31.10 -28.80
C THR A 463 -3.01 -31.63 -27.56
N ALA A 464 -2.59 -31.18 -26.37
CA ALA A 464 -3.13 -31.62 -25.09
C ALA A 464 -3.22 -30.45 -24.09
N PRO A 465 -4.05 -30.57 -23.04
CA PRO A 465 -4.15 -29.57 -21.98
C PRO A 465 -2.81 -29.29 -21.29
N ARG A 466 -2.64 -28.08 -20.74
CA ARG A 466 -1.41 -27.68 -20.01
C ARG A 466 -1.07 -28.63 -18.86
N VAL A 467 -2.08 -29.20 -18.21
CA VAL A 467 -1.92 -30.25 -17.20
C VAL A 467 -2.88 -31.37 -17.57
N ALA A 468 -2.39 -32.59 -17.80
CA ALA A 468 -3.26 -33.73 -18.11
C ALA A 468 -4.26 -34.00 -16.96
N LEU A 469 -5.48 -34.44 -17.27
CA LEU A 469 -6.57 -34.63 -16.29
C LEU A 469 -6.14 -35.49 -15.08
N LYS A 470 -5.41 -36.59 -15.31
CA LYS A 470 -4.88 -37.44 -14.23
C LYS A 470 -3.85 -36.73 -13.35
N ALA A 471 -3.01 -35.87 -13.93
CA ALA A 471 -2.06 -35.06 -13.17
C ALA A 471 -2.78 -33.95 -12.39
N TYR A 472 -3.83 -33.36 -12.96
CA TYR A 472 -4.69 -32.38 -12.29
C TYR A 472 -5.37 -32.97 -11.05
N GLU A 473 -5.97 -34.16 -11.18
CA GLU A 473 -6.54 -34.90 -10.05
C GLU A 473 -5.49 -35.18 -8.96
N ALA A 474 -4.33 -35.72 -9.36
CA ALA A 474 -3.24 -36.02 -8.44
C ALA A 474 -2.74 -34.76 -7.71
N ASN A 475 -2.63 -33.62 -8.42
CA ASN A 475 -2.21 -32.36 -7.84
C ASN A 475 -3.23 -31.83 -6.82
N LEU A 476 -4.54 -31.85 -7.15
CA LEU A 476 -5.59 -31.41 -6.22
C LEU A 476 -5.64 -32.28 -4.97
N ARG A 477 -5.56 -33.61 -5.13
CA ARG A 477 -5.46 -34.54 -3.99
C ARG A 477 -4.25 -34.19 -3.12
N LYS A 478 -3.08 -33.98 -3.73
CA LYS A 478 -1.88 -33.59 -3.00
C LYS A 478 -2.02 -32.23 -2.31
N ILE A 479 -2.71 -31.26 -2.91
CA ILE A 479 -3.00 -29.96 -2.27
C ILE A 479 -3.83 -30.18 -1.00
N VAL A 480 -4.90 -30.99 -1.07
CA VAL A 480 -5.73 -31.30 0.11
C VAL A 480 -4.89 -32.03 1.18
N GLU A 481 -4.10 -33.03 0.80
CA GLU A 481 -3.23 -33.75 1.73
C GLU A 481 -2.21 -32.83 2.40
N VAL A 482 -1.53 -31.96 1.64
CA VAL A 482 -0.55 -31.01 2.19
C VAL A 482 -1.23 -30.05 3.16
N ALA A 483 -2.42 -29.56 2.83
CA ALA A 483 -3.19 -28.69 3.71
C ALA A 483 -3.54 -29.39 5.02
N GLN A 484 -4.10 -30.61 4.94
CA GLN A 484 -4.47 -31.40 6.13
C GLN A 484 -3.26 -31.79 6.98
N GLN A 485 -2.11 -32.10 6.36
CA GLN A 485 -0.83 -32.36 7.06
C GLN A 485 -0.29 -31.14 7.82
N ASN A 486 -0.75 -29.94 7.47
CA ASN A 486 -0.43 -28.70 8.17
C ASN A 486 -1.62 -28.22 9.01
N ASP A 487 -2.53 -29.12 9.40
CA ASP A 487 -3.72 -28.86 10.23
C ASP A 487 -4.66 -27.78 9.63
N LEU A 488 -4.67 -27.64 8.31
CA LEU A 488 -5.56 -26.72 7.59
C LEU A 488 -6.84 -27.42 7.18
N LYS A 489 -7.98 -26.76 7.44
CA LYS A 489 -9.24 -27.10 6.79
C LYS A 489 -9.16 -26.77 5.30
N VAL A 490 -9.94 -27.45 4.47
CA VAL A 490 -9.91 -27.27 3.02
C VAL A 490 -11.32 -27.09 2.47
N ILE A 491 -11.49 -26.12 1.57
CA ILE A 491 -12.68 -25.98 0.72
C ILE A 491 -12.23 -26.07 -0.74
N LEU A 492 -12.86 -26.95 -1.51
CA LEU A 492 -12.64 -27.05 -2.95
C LEU A 492 -13.71 -26.27 -3.72
N MET A 493 -13.28 -25.54 -4.75
CA MET A 493 -14.15 -24.79 -5.63
C MET A 493 -13.98 -25.26 -7.07
N THR A 494 -15.09 -25.47 -7.77
CA THR A 494 -15.03 -25.55 -9.23
C THR A 494 -14.63 -24.18 -9.80
N THR A 495 -14.30 -24.14 -11.08
CA THR A 495 -14.02 -22.87 -11.76
C THR A 495 -15.30 -22.06 -11.98
N ASN A 496 -15.20 -20.76 -12.24
CA ASN A 496 -16.29 -20.07 -12.95
C ASN A 496 -16.35 -20.57 -14.41
N PRO A 497 -17.50 -20.41 -15.11
CA PRO A 497 -17.57 -20.67 -16.54
C PRO A 497 -16.77 -19.63 -17.34
N ILE A 498 -16.40 -19.98 -18.58
CA ILE A 498 -15.69 -19.07 -19.50
C ILE A 498 -16.49 -18.88 -20.80
N ARG A 499 -16.31 -17.73 -21.46
CA ARG A 499 -17.00 -17.31 -22.68
C ARG A 499 -16.00 -16.72 -23.66
N TRP A 500 -16.33 -16.66 -24.94
CA TRP A 500 -15.41 -16.07 -25.93
C TRP A 500 -15.20 -14.56 -25.72
N GLY A 501 -13.97 -14.16 -25.42
CA GLY A 501 -13.48 -12.78 -25.56
C GLY A 501 -12.76 -12.57 -26.90
N GLU A 502 -12.62 -11.31 -27.34
CA GLU A 502 -12.00 -10.98 -28.65
C GLU A 502 -10.61 -11.58 -28.80
N LYS A 503 -9.71 -11.31 -27.85
CA LYS A 503 -8.34 -11.83 -27.84
C LYS A 503 -8.29 -13.36 -27.77
N MET A 504 -9.28 -14.00 -27.15
CA MET A 504 -9.35 -15.46 -27.14
C MET A 504 -9.74 -16.02 -28.50
N LYS A 505 -10.67 -15.38 -29.21
CA LYS A 505 -11.01 -15.78 -30.59
C LYS A 505 -9.79 -15.70 -31.51
N GLU A 506 -8.98 -14.66 -31.38
CA GLU A 506 -7.74 -14.52 -32.16
C GLU A 506 -6.74 -15.65 -31.92
N LEU A 507 -6.52 -16.00 -30.65
CA LEU A 507 -5.49 -16.98 -30.27
C LEU A 507 -5.98 -18.43 -30.39
N TYR A 508 -7.23 -18.69 -30.03
CA TYR A 508 -7.77 -20.03 -29.83
C TYR A 508 -8.99 -20.36 -30.71
N GLY A 509 -9.47 -19.44 -31.56
CA GLY A 509 -10.59 -19.67 -32.48
C GLY A 509 -10.26 -20.59 -33.67
N LYS A 510 -9.56 -21.70 -33.40
CA LYS A 510 -9.12 -22.71 -34.36
C LYS A 510 -9.21 -24.11 -33.72
N PRO A 511 -9.24 -25.18 -34.54
CA PRO A 511 -9.32 -26.55 -34.04
C PRO A 511 -8.27 -26.85 -32.96
N PRO A 512 -8.62 -27.61 -31.89
CA PRO A 512 -9.86 -28.36 -31.73
C PRO A 512 -11.01 -27.55 -31.11
N TYR A 513 -10.86 -26.24 -30.89
CA TYR A 513 -11.92 -25.40 -30.35
C TYR A 513 -12.91 -24.99 -31.43
N ASP A 514 -14.20 -25.03 -31.09
CA ASP A 514 -15.26 -24.43 -31.91
C ASP A 514 -15.51 -22.99 -31.47
N VAL A 515 -15.10 -22.04 -32.33
CA VAL A 515 -15.26 -20.59 -32.09
C VAL A 515 -16.73 -20.16 -31.98
N ASN A 516 -17.67 -20.99 -32.46
CA ASN A 516 -19.11 -20.71 -32.39
C ASN A 516 -19.77 -21.33 -31.15
N ALA A 517 -19.07 -22.18 -30.39
CA ALA A 517 -19.61 -22.73 -29.15
C ALA A 517 -19.86 -21.60 -28.15
N GLU A 518 -21.08 -21.51 -27.63
CA GLU A 518 -21.48 -20.48 -26.66
C GLU A 518 -20.61 -20.51 -25.40
N ASP A 519 -20.29 -21.72 -24.93
CA ASP A 519 -19.49 -21.97 -23.73
C ASP A 519 -17.98 -21.78 -23.92
N GLY A 520 -17.56 -21.16 -25.03
CA GLY A 520 -16.17 -20.76 -25.21
C GLY A 520 -15.18 -21.93 -25.27
N LEU A 521 -13.98 -21.68 -24.75
CA LEU A 521 -12.90 -22.67 -24.62
C LEU A 521 -13.19 -23.77 -23.62
N GLU A 522 -14.26 -23.63 -22.83
CA GLU A 522 -14.61 -24.55 -21.75
C GLU A 522 -15.15 -25.86 -22.30
N SER A 523 -15.91 -25.79 -23.40
CA SER A 523 -16.67 -26.88 -24.03
C SER A 523 -15.90 -28.19 -24.21
N LEU A 524 -14.59 -28.13 -24.46
CA LEU A 524 -13.79 -29.32 -24.79
C LEU A 524 -13.33 -30.11 -23.55
N PHE A 525 -12.79 -29.42 -22.54
CA PHE A 525 -12.12 -30.10 -21.42
C PHE A 525 -12.61 -29.65 -20.03
N LEU A 526 -12.99 -28.39 -19.84
CA LEU A 526 -13.23 -27.85 -18.50
C LEU A 526 -14.33 -28.60 -17.71
N PRO A 527 -15.43 -29.10 -18.32
CA PRO A 527 -16.41 -29.94 -17.62
C PRO A 527 -15.80 -31.17 -16.92
N GLN A 528 -14.81 -31.83 -17.55
CA GLN A 528 -14.15 -33.00 -16.96
C GLN A 528 -13.27 -32.61 -15.76
N TYR A 529 -12.63 -31.45 -15.81
CA TYR A 529 -11.83 -30.94 -14.69
C TYR A 529 -12.73 -30.52 -13.53
N ASN A 530 -13.87 -29.88 -13.79
CA ASN A 530 -14.85 -29.57 -12.76
C ASN A 530 -15.48 -30.84 -12.16
N ALA A 531 -15.70 -31.90 -12.95
CA ALA A 531 -16.15 -33.20 -12.42
C ALA A 531 -15.12 -33.79 -11.43
N VAL A 532 -13.82 -33.75 -11.76
CA VAL A 532 -12.75 -34.18 -10.84
C VAL A 532 -12.80 -33.42 -9.50
N VAL A 533 -13.04 -32.10 -9.52
CA VAL A 533 -13.16 -31.32 -8.28
C VAL A 533 -14.33 -31.82 -7.43
N ARG A 534 -15.49 -32.08 -8.05
CA ARG A 534 -16.68 -32.57 -7.35
C ARG A 534 -16.46 -33.96 -6.76
N ASP A 535 -15.86 -34.86 -7.53
CA ASP A 535 -15.57 -36.23 -7.10
C ASP A 535 -14.56 -36.25 -5.96
N LEU A 536 -13.45 -35.49 -6.08
CA LEU A 536 -12.45 -35.37 -5.01
C LEU A 536 -13.01 -34.76 -3.74
N ALA A 537 -13.86 -33.74 -3.83
CA ALA A 537 -14.46 -33.13 -2.66
C ALA A 537 -15.29 -34.15 -1.86
N LYS A 538 -16.07 -34.98 -2.57
CA LYS A 538 -16.83 -36.08 -1.96
C LYS A 538 -15.92 -37.18 -1.40
N GLU A 539 -14.93 -37.60 -2.17
CA GLU A 539 -14.01 -38.68 -1.79
C GLU A 539 -13.19 -38.32 -0.54
N MET A 540 -12.62 -37.11 -0.52
CA MET A 540 -11.77 -36.62 0.56
C MET A 540 -12.56 -35.97 1.70
N GLN A 541 -13.90 -35.97 1.61
CA GLN A 541 -14.82 -35.42 2.62
C GLN A 541 -14.54 -33.96 2.96
N VAL A 542 -14.19 -33.16 1.94
CA VAL A 542 -14.00 -31.71 2.07
C VAL A 542 -15.19 -30.97 1.45
N PRO A 543 -15.61 -29.84 2.03
CA PRO A 543 -16.67 -29.01 1.46
C PRO A 543 -16.37 -28.60 0.00
N LEU A 544 -17.43 -28.62 -0.81
CA LEU A 544 -17.43 -28.21 -2.21
C LEU A 544 -18.27 -26.94 -2.38
N ILE A 545 -17.77 -26.01 -3.19
CA ILE A 545 -18.58 -24.93 -3.76
C ILE A 545 -18.55 -25.05 -5.28
N ASP A 546 -19.72 -25.28 -5.87
CA ASP A 546 -19.89 -25.31 -7.31
C ASP A 546 -20.04 -23.88 -7.87
N VAL A 547 -18.91 -23.18 -8.00
CA VAL A 547 -18.84 -21.82 -8.56
C VAL A 547 -19.36 -21.78 -10.00
N HIS A 548 -19.18 -22.89 -10.74
CA HIS A 548 -19.61 -22.98 -12.12
C HIS A 548 -21.13 -22.85 -12.19
N GLN A 549 -21.83 -23.67 -11.41
CA GLN A 549 -23.27 -23.63 -11.29
C GLN A 549 -23.76 -22.29 -10.69
N ALA A 550 -23.06 -21.74 -9.70
CA ALA A 550 -23.44 -20.47 -9.08
C ALA A 550 -23.48 -19.31 -10.10
N PHE A 551 -22.56 -19.28 -11.07
CA PHE A 551 -22.56 -18.28 -12.15
C PHE A 551 -23.73 -18.48 -13.11
N LEU A 552 -24.03 -19.72 -13.50
CA LEU A 552 -25.16 -20.03 -14.37
C LEU A 552 -26.48 -19.62 -13.71
N ASP A 553 -26.65 -19.95 -12.43
CA ASP A 553 -27.84 -19.60 -11.66
C ASP A 553 -27.98 -18.08 -11.48
N ALA A 554 -26.87 -17.37 -11.24
CA ALA A 554 -26.86 -15.92 -11.10
C ALA A 554 -27.25 -15.21 -12.40
N ALA A 555 -26.67 -15.61 -13.54
CA ALA A 555 -27.00 -15.06 -14.85
C ALA A 555 -28.48 -15.30 -15.19
N LYS A 556 -28.96 -16.53 -14.98
CA LYS A 556 -30.37 -16.90 -15.18
C LYS A 556 -31.32 -16.07 -14.32
N ALA A 557 -31.00 -15.91 -13.03
CA ALA A 557 -31.83 -15.16 -12.10
C ALA A 557 -31.91 -13.66 -12.43
N GLN A 558 -30.86 -13.11 -13.06
CA GLN A 558 -30.80 -11.71 -13.48
C GLN A 558 -31.33 -11.47 -14.90
N GLY A 559 -31.64 -12.53 -15.65
CA GLY A 559 -31.99 -12.42 -17.07
C GLY A 559 -30.82 -11.93 -17.94
N THR A 560 -29.57 -12.16 -17.49
CA THR A 560 -28.33 -11.75 -18.16
C THR A 560 -27.55 -12.98 -18.67
N SER A 561 -26.46 -12.74 -19.39
CA SER A 561 -25.54 -13.80 -19.80
C SER A 561 -24.40 -13.96 -18.79
N VAL A 562 -23.77 -15.13 -18.76
CA VAL A 562 -22.53 -15.34 -18.01
C VAL A 562 -21.44 -14.35 -18.45
N SER A 563 -21.43 -13.95 -19.74
CA SER A 563 -20.49 -12.94 -20.25
C SER A 563 -20.56 -11.63 -19.48
N ASP A 564 -21.73 -11.26 -18.94
CA ASP A 564 -21.94 -10.02 -18.17
C ASP A 564 -21.31 -10.09 -16.77
N LEU A 565 -20.89 -11.28 -16.32
CA LEU A 565 -20.18 -11.50 -15.05
C LEU A 565 -18.65 -11.56 -15.25
N LEU A 566 -18.17 -11.44 -16.48
CA LEU A 566 -16.76 -11.59 -16.86
C LEU A 566 -16.23 -10.29 -17.51
N LEU A 567 -14.92 -10.04 -17.37
CA LEU A 567 -14.25 -8.87 -17.97
C LEU A 567 -13.79 -9.14 -19.40
N ASP A 568 -13.22 -10.32 -19.62
CA ASP A 568 -12.50 -10.69 -20.84
C ASP A 568 -12.91 -12.09 -21.34
N GLY A 569 -14.08 -12.56 -20.87
CA GLY A 569 -14.58 -13.91 -21.13
C GLY A 569 -13.95 -14.99 -20.24
N VAL A 570 -12.98 -14.67 -19.38
CA VAL A 570 -12.43 -15.65 -18.42
C VAL A 570 -12.53 -15.15 -16.99
N ASN A 571 -12.13 -13.91 -16.77
CA ASN A 571 -11.90 -13.40 -15.43
C ASN A 571 -13.14 -12.70 -14.90
N PRO A 572 -13.60 -13.01 -13.68
CA PRO A 572 -14.75 -12.34 -13.09
C PRO A 572 -14.58 -10.82 -13.03
N ASN A 573 -15.65 -10.09 -13.28
CA ASN A 573 -15.75 -8.67 -12.90
C ASN A 573 -16.24 -8.56 -11.44
N ASP A 574 -16.49 -7.33 -10.96
CA ASP A 574 -16.99 -7.13 -9.59
C ASP A 574 -18.26 -7.95 -9.28
N ALA A 575 -19.20 -8.07 -10.22
CA ALA A 575 -20.41 -8.86 -10.05
C ALA A 575 -20.12 -10.37 -10.01
N GLY A 576 -19.24 -10.86 -10.87
CA GLY A 576 -18.79 -12.25 -10.84
C GLY A 576 -18.09 -12.61 -9.52
N HIS A 577 -17.21 -11.75 -9.01
CA HIS A 577 -16.58 -11.94 -7.69
C HIS A 577 -17.60 -11.95 -6.55
N ALA A 578 -18.66 -11.13 -6.64
CA ALA A 578 -19.75 -11.12 -5.67
C ALA A 578 -20.55 -12.43 -5.69
N VAL A 579 -20.78 -13.05 -6.86
CA VAL A 579 -21.41 -14.37 -6.96
C VAL A 579 -20.58 -15.43 -6.23
N THR A 580 -19.26 -15.48 -6.52
CA THR A 580 -18.35 -16.40 -5.83
C THR A 580 -18.35 -16.19 -4.32
N ALA A 581 -18.23 -14.93 -3.86
CA ALA A 581 -18.20 -14.61 -2.44
C ALA A 581 -19.50 -15.00 -1.73
N LYS A 582 -20.66 -14.74 -2.35
CA LYS A 582 -21.98 -15.10 -1.80
C LYS A 582 -22.11 -16.61 -1.58
N ALA A 583 -21.56 -17.43 -2.47
CA ALA A 583 -21.57 -18.87 -2.31
C ALA A 583 -20.55 -19.35 -1.25
N LEU A 584 -19.40 -18.69 -1.16
CA LEU A 584 -18.27 -19.10 -0.32
C LEU A 584 -18.42 -18.73 1.17
N ILE A 585 -18.89 -17.52 1.47
CA ILE A 585 -18.92 -16.99 2.84
C ILE A 585 -19.67 -17.92 3.83
N PRO A 586 -20.88 -18.43 3.53
CA PRO A 586 -21.59 -19.31 4.45
C PRO A 586 -20.83 -20.61 4.74
N VAL A 587 -20.15 -21.17 3.73
CA VAL A 587 -19.36 -22.39 3.88
C VAL A 587 -18.12 -22.12 4.74
N ILE A 588 -17.45 -20.98 4.54
CA ILE A 588 -16.33 -20.57 5.42
C ILE A 588 -16.78 -20.51 6.88
N GLN A 589 -17.92 -19.87 7.16
CA GLN A 589 -18.45 -19.75 8.52
C GLN A 589 -18.72 -21.13 9.14
N GLN A 590 -19.42 -21.99 8.41
CA GLN A 590 -19.71 -23.35 8.86
C GLN A 590 -18.44 -24.17 9.13
N VAL A 591 -17.45 -24.09 8.25
CA VAL A 591 -16.19 -24.83 8.36
C VAL A 591 -15.37 -24.36 9.54
N LEU A 592 -15.38 -23.06 9.85
CA LEU A 592 -14.61 -22.50 10.96
C LEU A 592 -15.27 -22.71 12.33
N GLU A 593 -16.59 -22.92 12.38
CA GLU A 593 -17.33 -23.24 13.62
C GLU A 593 -17.17 -24.70 14.09
N GLN A 594 -16.83 -25.62 13.19
CA GLN A 594 -16.53 -27.03 13.47
C GLN A 594 -15.14 -27.22 14.08
#